data_AF-A0A3P3R6F8-F1
#
_entry.id   AF-A0A3P3R6F8-F1
#
_cell.length_a   1.000
_cell.length_b   1.000
_cell.length_c   1.000
_cell.angle_alpha   90.00
_cell.angle_beta   90.00
_cell.angle_gamma   90.00
#
_symmetry.space_group_name_H-M   'P 1'
#
loop_
_entity.id
_entity.type
_entity.pdbx_description
1 polymer ?
#
loop_
_entity_poly.entity_id
_entity_poly.type
_entity_poly.pdbx_seq_one_letter_code
_entity_poly.pdbx_strand_id
1 'polypeptide(L)'
;MRLVVTYDVSDDANRRQVYRTLERYGAWRQYSVFELDVSKTERVELEDELATQIEPTDGDRIRLYRLCEACCDSVTDLGVAPPEEQSNVL
;
A
#
# COMPACT_ATOMS: atom_id res chain seq x y z
N MET A 1 -4.18 -9.24 8.82
CA MET A 1 -4.87 -8.00 9.24
C MET A 1 -4.99 -7.12 8.01
N ARG A 2 -6.16 -6.51 7.77
CA ARG A 2 -6.41 -5.72 6.57
C ARG A 2 -5.93 -4.28 6.73
N LEU A 3 -5.04 -3.84 5.84
CA LEU A 3 -4.58 -2.47 5.74
C LEU A 3 -4.89 -1.91 4.35
N VAL A 4 -5.30 -0.64 4.31
CA VAL A 4 -5.24 0.17 3.09
C VAL A 4 -4.05 1.10 3.22
N VAL A 5 -3.15 1.04 2.26
CA VAL A 5 -1.99 1.93 2.19
C VAL A 5 -2.18 2.89 1.02
N THR A 6 -2.14 4.18 1.30
CA THR A 6 -2.22 5.23 0.28
C THR A 6 -0.92 6.02 0.28
N TYR A 7 -0.41 6.37 -0.89
CA TYR A 7 0.76 7.23 -0.98
C TYR A 7 0.58 8.42 -1.92
N ASP A 8 1.25 9.51 -1.60
CA ASP A 8 1.39 10.70 -2.43
C ASP A 8 2.89 11.02 -2.48
N VAL A 9 3.54 10.60 -3.57
CA VAL A 9 5.01 10.61 -3.72
C VAL A 9 5.34 11.25 -5.06
N SER A 10 6.05 12.37 -5.01
CA SER A 10 6.28 13.23 -6.17
C SER A 10 7.43 12.72 -7.04
N ASP A 11 8.51 12.24 -6.42
CA ASP A 11 9.67 11.72 -7.14
C ASP A 11 9.43 10.32 -7.70
N ASP A 12 9.78 10.13 -8.97
CA ASP A 12 9.54 8.89 -9.69
C ASP A 12 10.38 7.71 -9.18
N ALA A 13 11.58 7.96 -8.65
CA ALA A 13 12.44 6.92 -8.11
C ALA A 13 11.94 6.47 -6.74
N ASN A 14 11.60 7.42 -5.85
CA ASN A 14 10.99 7.14 -4.55
C ASN A 14 9.66 6.38 -4.72
N ARG A 15 8.79 6.86 -5.63
CA ARG A 15 7.50 6.22 -5.91
C ARG A 15 7.66 4.77 -6.37
N ARG A 16 8.67 4.49 -7.20
CA ARG A 16 9.00 3.11 -7.64
C ARG A 16 9.48 2.23 -6.48
N GLN A 17 10.25 2.78 -5.54
CA GLN A 17 10.69 2.03 -4.36
C GLN A 17 9.50 1.70 -3.43
N VAL A 18 8.65 2.69 -3.16
CA VAL A 18 7.43 2.51 -2.36
C VAL A 18 6.51 1.47 -2.98
N TYR A 19 6.27 1.56 -4.30
CA TYR A 19 5.49 0.58 -5.05
C TYR A 19 6.04 -0.84 -4.87
N ARG A 20 7.34 -1.06 -5.13
CA ARG A 20 7.98 -2.39 -5.01
C ARG A 20 7.98 -2.92 -3.59
N THR A 21 8.00 -2.04 -2.61
CA THR A 21 7.87 -2.44 -1.21
C THR A 21 6.46 -2.95 -0.97
N LEU A 22 5.44 -2.17 -1.29
CA LEU A 22 4.04 -2.56 -1.07
C LEU A 22 3.64 -3.82 -1.84
N GLU A 23 4.14 -3.98 -3.07
CA GLU A 23 3.92 -5.16 -3.92
C GLU A 23 4.42 -6.46 -3.28
N ARG A 24 5.49 -6.42 -2.47
CA ARG A 24 5.99 -7.61 -1.75
C ARG A 24 5.06 -8.04 -0.61
N TYR A 25 4.27 -7.12 -0.06
CA TYR A 25 3.39 -7.38 1.08
C TYR A 25 1.94 -7.66 0.67
N GLY A 26 1.57 -7.50 -0.60
CA GLY A 26 0.23 -7.86 -1.06
C GLY A 26 -0.25 -7.14 -2.32
N ALA A 27 -1.57 -7.26 -2.53
CA ALA A 27 -2.21 -6.91 -3.78
C ALA A 27 -2.37 -5.40 -3.99
N TRP A 28 -2.13 -4.99 -5.23
CA TRP A 28 -2.32 -3.64 -5.72
C TRP A 28 -3.76 -3.41 -6.20
N ARG A 29 -4.35 -2.24 -5.90
CA ARG A 29 -5.74 -1.91 -6.28
C ARG A 29 -5.84 -0.71 -7.21
N GLN A 30 -5.13 0.37 -6.92
CA GLN A 30 -5.11 1.58 -7.76
C GLN A 30 -3.72 2.18 -7.76
N TYR A 31 -3.42 3.06 -8.72
CA TYR A 31 -2.08 3.64 -8.92
C TYR A 31 -1.32 4.02 -7.64
N SER A 32 -2.02 4.57 -6.64
CA SER A 32 -1.43 4.95 -5.34
C SER A 32 -2.17 4.39 -4.12
N VAL A 33 -2.93 3.31 -4.30
CA VAL A 33 -3.70 2.64 -3.24
C VAL A 33 -3.48 1.13 -3.28
N PHE A 34 -3.07 0.58 -2.14
CA PHE A 34 -2.80 -0.85 -1.93
C PHE A 34 -3.70 -1.41 -0.83
N GLU A 35 -4.15 -2.66 -1.01
CA GLU A 35 -4.87 -3.42 0.01
C GLU A 35 -4.05 -4.62 0.43
N LEU A 36 -3.59 -4.62 1.68
CA LEU A 36 -2.69 -5.64 2.21
C LEU A 36 -3.40 -6.49 3.25
N ASP A 37 -3.05 -7.78 3.31
CA ASP A 37 -3.40 -8.66 4.41
C ASP A 37 -2.13 -9.15 5.10
N VAL A 38 -1.76 -8.47 6.19
CA VAL A 38 -0.46 -8.65 6.87
C VAL A 38 -0.64 -9.03 8.33
N SER A 39 0.28 -9.80 8.88
CA SER A 39 0.41 -10.04 10.32
C SER A 39 0.86 -8.77 11.06
N LYS A 40 0.85 -8.83 12.40
CA LYS A 40 1.37 -7.73 13.24
C LYS A 40 2.86 -7.49 13.00
N THR A 41 3.62 -8.55 12.76
CA THR A 41 5.06 -8.47 12.52
C THR A 41 5.33 -7.85 11.16
N GLU A 42 4.70 -8.37 10.09
CA GLU A 42 4.82 -7.83 8.73
C GLU A 42 4.41 -6.36 8.65
N ARG A 43 3.41 -5.93 9.44
CA ARG A 43 3.06 -4.51 9.54
C ARG A 43 4.22 -3.65 10.07
N VAL A 44 4.92 -4.12 11.10
CA VAL A 44 6.04 -3.37 11.69
C VAL A 44 7.20 -3.29 10.70
N GLU A 45 7.51 -4.40 10.02
CA GLU A 45 8.53 -4.47 8.98
C GLU A 45 8.19 -3.54 7.80
N LEU A 46 6.94 -3.57 7.33
CA LEU A 46 6.44 -2.67 6.30
C LEU A 46 6.58 -1.20 6.69
N GLU A 47 6.15 -0.82 7.90
CA GLU A 47 6.25 0.58 8.37
C GLU A 47 7.70 1.05 8.44
N ASP A 48 8.63 0.19 8.88
CA ASP A 48 10.07 0.49 8.92
C ASP A 48 10.66 0.66 7.52
N GLU A 49 10.39 -0.29 6.61
CA GLU A 49 10.87 -0.22 5.23
C GLU A 49 10.38 1.04 4.51
N LEU A 50 9.11 1.40 4.66
CA LEU A 50 8.52 2.59 4.06
C LEU A 50 9.09 3.89 4.67
N ALA A 51 9.35 3.91 5.97
CA ALA A 51 9.93 5.07 6.64
C ALA A 51 11.34 5.39 6.13
N THR A 52 12.12 4.38 5.72
CA THR A 52 13.46 4.60 5.13
C THR A 52 13.43 5.15 3.71
N GLN A 53 12.28 5.08 3.02
CA GLN A 53 12.12 5.45 1.62
C GLN A 53 11.56 6.87 1.44
N ILE A 54 11.16 7.51 2.53
CA ILE A 54 10.53 8.84 2.50
C ILE A 54 11.30 9.78 3.40
N GLU A 55 11.78 10.86 2.81
CA GLU A 55 12.35 11.98 3.54
C GLU A 55 11.24 13.01 3.87
N PRO A 56 11.00 13.34 5.16
CA PRO A 56 9.95 14.28 5.55
C PRO A 56 10.03 15.66 4.87
N THR A 57 11.22 16.09 4.42
CA THR A 57 11.39 17.39 3.77
C THR A 57 10.85 17.44 2.35
N ASP A 58 10.65 16.30 1.69
CA ASP A 58 10.24 16.24 0.28
C ASP A 58 8.73 16.44 0.12
N GLY A 59 7.98 16.42 1.24
CA GLY A 59 6.52 16.59 1.25
C GLY A 59 5.74 15.33 0.88
N ASP A 60 6.44 14.24 0.58
CA ASP A 60 5.92 12.90 0.31
C ASP A 60 5.19 12.33 1.53
N ARG A 61 4.09 11.59 1.31
CA ARG A 61 3.24 11.09 2.40
C ARG A 61 2.77 9.68 2.13
N ILE A 62 2.83 8.84 3.16
CA ILE A 62 2.14 7.56 3.21
C ILE A 62 1.15 7.56 4.37
N ARG A 63 -0.02 6.97 4.16
CA ARG A 63 -1.01 6.71 5.20
C ARG A 63 -1.42 5.26 5.19
N LEU A 64 -1.53 4.70 6.39
CA LEU A 64 -1.99 3.33 6.62
C LEU A 64 -3.29 3.38 7.40
N TYR A 65 -4.35 2.83 6.82
CA TYR A 65 -5.65 2.69 7.47
C TYR A 65 -5.85 1.22 7.79
N ARG A 66 -6.06 0.90 9.07
CA ARG A 66 -6.52 -0.44 9.45
C ARG A 66 -8.01 -0.55 9.16
N LEU A 67 -8.39 -1.55 8.38
CA LEU A 67 -9.80 -1.87 8.17
C LEU A 67 -10.25 -2.94 9.16
N CYS A 68 -11.45 -2.77 9.70
CA CYS A 68 -12.17 -3.87 10.34
C CYS A 68 -12.95 -4.67 9.29
N GLU A 69 -13.47 -5.84 9.68
CA GLU A 69 -14.23 -6.74 8.80
C GLU A 69 -15.43 -6.01 8.14
N ALA A 70 -16.24 -5.31 8.93
CA ALA A 70 -17.36 -4.54 8.39
C ALA A 70 -16.95 -3.44 7.40
N CYS A 71 -15.76 -2.82 7.58
CA CYS A 71 -15.25 -1.84 6.62
C CYS A 71 -14.83 -2.51 5.31
N CYS A 72 -14.22 -3.71 5.38
CA CYS A 72 -13.85 -4.48 4.20
C CYS A 72 -15.09 -4.85 3.37
N ASP A 73 -16.17 -5.28 4.02
CA ASP A 73 -17.43 -5.64 3.33
C ASP A 73 -18.15 -4.42 2.72
N SER A 74 -17.82 -3.22 3.18
CA SER A 74 -18.42 -1.97 2.72
C SER A 74 -17.64 -1.27 1.58
N VAL A 75 -16.51 -1.84 1.14
CA VAL A 75 -15.74 -1.27 0.03
C VAL A 75 -16.55 -1.35 -1.26
N THR A 76 -16.62 -0.24 -1.99
CA THR A 76 -17.29 -0.16 -3.28
C THR A 76 -16.31 0.37 -4.33
N ASP A 77 -16.06 -0.42 -5.35
CA ASP A 77 -15.28 -0.01 -6.51
C ASP A 77 -16.19 0.58 -7.60
N LEU A 78 -15.79 1.74 -8.14
CA LEU A 78 -16.47 2.40 -9.26
C LEU A 78 -15.49 2.60 -10.42
N GLY A 79 -15.91 2.27 -11.64
CA GLY A 79 -15.12 2.48 -12.85
C GLY A 79 -14.62 1.18 -13.48
N VAL A 80 -13.45 1.25 -14.13
CA VAL A 80 -12.82 0.08 -14.76
C VAL A 80 -12.26 -0.81 -13.66
N ALA A 81 -12.48 -2.12 -13.78
CA ALA A 81 -11.91 -3.08 -12.85
C ALA A 81 -10.39 -2.86 -12.74
N PRO A 82 -9.82 -2.97 -11.52
CA PRO A 82 -8.38 -2.89 -11.36
C PRO A 82 -7.70 -3.94 -12.25
N PRO A 83 -6.50 -3.65 -12.78
CA PRO A 83 -5.76 -4.61 -13.57
C PRO A 83 -5.60 -5.93 -12.80
N GLU A 84 -5.84 -7.05 -13.49
CA GLU A 84 -5.68 -8.40 -12.92
C GLU A 84 -4.19 -8.73 -12.76
N GLU A 85 -3.48 -8.08 -11.84
CA GLU A 85 -2.17 -8.56 -11.42
C GLU A 85 -2.19 -8.88 -9.92
N GLN A 86 -2.54 -10.13 -9.63
CA GLN A 86 -2.21 -10.79 -8.37
C GLN A 86 -0.71 -11.10 -8.38
N SER A 87 0.14 -10.12 -8.06
CA SER A 87 1.51 -10.44 -7.69
C SER A 87 1.51 -10.98 -6.26
N ASN A 88 1.23 -12.28 -6.12
CA ASN A 88 1.90 -13.04 -5.08
C ASN A 88 3.29 -13.28 -5.65
N VAL A 89 4.29 -12.51 -5.23
CA VAL A 89 5.69 -12.78 -5.55
C VAL A 89 5.92 -14.30 -5.40
N LEU A 90 6.26 -14.97 -6.51
CA LEU A 90 6.63 -16.39 -6.55
C LEU A 90 7.82 -16.66 -5.63
#